data_AF-A0A845R0G7-F1
#
_entry.id   AF-A0A845R0G7-F1
#
_cell.length_a   1.000
_cell.length_b   1.000
_cell.length_c   1.000
_cell.angle_alpha   90.00
_cell.angle_beta   90.00
_cell.angle_gamma   90.00
#
_symmetry.space_group_name_H-M   'P 1'
#
loop_
_entity.id
_entity.type
_entity.pdbx_description
1 polymer ?
#
loop_
_entity_poly.entity_id
_entity_poly.type
_entity_poly.pdbx_seq_one_letter_code
_entity_poly.pdbx_strand_id
1 'polypeptide(L)'
;MLTPKYLKGLPDNIIRIFEELEEEVIADVARRIAEGMELTETADYQIDVLAKMGYKLTDIKKEIAKSIDKSEKEVEKLLENSSYLSYQNDKELYKLGGKTLPGINDNPMMNSFIIGVIKQTKGELRNITNTLGFVDGGKFKDLDKFYKDTLDYAVFQLGSDAFDYNTVLKNTVKKLSDSGIRTIDYNSGRKYHIDSAVRMTVMTGVTQITGRMSEMNADMMYQDLMEITAHSGARPSHKEWQGQIVSRSGKPGYLTLDDIGYNSGDGFQGYNCRHGWFPYFEGISKPAYLQSDLDNIDPPPFEYDGKVYTAYEASQKQRYIGRQIKKTKRNLIAYDAAGLKEDFTAASIKLRRQKELYKDFSRKAKLRQKLDRTGVYGYNRSISSKSVWAERKERDYLQKQFSYVMKGKKRFIPTNTVFKNTKTIAGKNSNKELRDRFRLEKTYGGKAEDWDKKVGKIQSDKFIFDIHWYELEGKQYEVKLKYRGDNK
;
A
#
# COMPACT_ATOMS: atom_id res chain seq x y z
N MET A 1 -9.98 -9.93 26.32
CA MET A 1 -9.36 -8.97 25.37
C MET A 1 -9.52 -9.37 23.90
N LEU A 2 -9.26 -8.45 22.96
CA LEU A 2 -9.22 -8.71 21.51
C LEU A 2 -7.86 -9.26 21.04
N THR A 3 -7.86 -10.24 20.13
CA THR A 3 -6.60 -10.81 19.63
C THR A 3 -5.85 -9.85 18.69
N PRO A 4 -4.50 -9.89 18.64
CA PRO A 4 -3.73 -9.09 17.67
C PRO A 4 -4.07 -9.35 16.20
N LYS A 5 -4.60 -10.55 15.89
CA LYS A 5 -5.09 -10.93 14.56
C LYS A 5 -6.39 -10.19 14.21
N TYR A 6 -7.31 -10.07 15.17
CA TYR A 6 -8.55 -9.31 15.02
C TYR A 6 -8.27 -7.83 14.81
N LEU A 7 -7.43 -7.23 15.68
CA LEU A 7 -7.05 -5.81 15.62
C LEU A 7 -6.49 -5.38 14.27
N LYS A 8 -5.76 -6.27 13.58
CA LYS A 8 -5.06 -5.99 12.32
C LYS A 8 -5.95 -5.49 11.18
N GLY A 9 -7.18 -5.97 11.09
CA GLY A 9 -8.10 -5.70 9.97
C GLY A 9 -9.21 -4.69 10.30
N LEU A 10 -9.33 -4.28 11.55
CA LEU A 10 -10.41 -3.40 12.00
C LEU A 10 -10.48 -2.07 11.22
N PRO A 11 -9.37 -1.35 10.97
CA PRO A 11 -9.45 -0.05 10.32
C PRO A 11 -9.79 -0.10 8.82
N ASP A 12 -9.74 -1.28 8.18
CA ASP A 12 -9.68 -1.37 6.72
C ASP A 12 -10.94 -0.80 6.03
N ASN A 13 -12.11 -0.89 6.66
CA ASN A 13 -13.34 -0.29 6.13
C ASN A 13 -13.31 1.24 6.14
N ILE A 14 -12.82 1.83 7.23
CA ILE A 14 -12.73 3.29 7.38
C ILE A 14 -11.65 3.83 6.45
N ILE A 15 -10.50 3.15 6.37
CA ILE A 15 -9.42 3.52 5.46
C ILE A 15 -9.91 3.57 4.01
N ARG A 16 -10.72 2.58 3.61
CA ARG A 16 -11.29 2.54 2.26
C ARG A 16 -12.15 3.77 1.93
N ILE A 17 -12.88 4.34 2.89
CA ILE A 17 -13.64 5.58 2.69
C ILE A 17 -12.71 6.75 2.33
N PHE A 18 -11.56 6.85 2.99
CA PHE A 18 -10.59 7.92 2.71
C PHE A 18 -9.73 7.66 1.47
N GLU A 19 -9.52 6.39 1.09
CA GLU A 19 -8.92 6.03 -0.19
C GLU A 19 -9.86 6.38 -1.35
N GLU A 20 -11.16 6.09 -1.22
CA GLU A 20 -12.22 6.50 -2.15
C GLU A 20 -12.20 8.03 -2.35
N LEU A 21 -12.22 8.79 -1.25
CA LEU A 21 -12.11 10.26 -1.28
C LEU A 21 -10.85 10.74 -2.03
N GLU A 22 -9.69 10.17 -1.72
CA GLU A 22 -8.43 10.56 -2.37
C GLU A 22 -8.50 10.38 -3.88
N GLU A 23 -9.02 9.23 -4.32
CA GLU A 23 -9.06 8.87 -5.72
C GLU A 23 -10.07 9.72 -6.50
N GLU A 24 -11.23 10.02 -5.91
CA GLU A 24 -12.24 10.92 -6.47
C GLU A 24 -11.69 12.34 -6.64
N VAL A 25 -11.03 12.88 -5.60
CA VAL A 25 -10.40 14.21 -5.66
C VAL A 25 -9.29 14.25 -6.70
N ILE A 26 -8.42 13.23 -6.76
CA ILE A 26 -7.35 13.18 -7.76
C ILE A 26 -7.92 13.07 -9.18
N ALA A 27 -8.92 12.23 -9.40
CA ALA A 27 -9.55 12.05 -10.71
C ALA A 27 -10.27 13.32 -11.17
N ASP A 28 -11.05 13.96 -10.27
CA ASP A 28 -11.77 15.19 -10.57
C ASP A 28 -10.82 16.34 -10.89
N VAL A 29 -9.77 16.53 -10.09
CA VAL A 29 -8.73 17.54 -10.35
C VAL A 29 -8.00 17.26 -11.67
N ALA A 30 -7.59 16.01 -11.94
CA ALA A 30 -6.90 15.67 -13.17
C ALA A 30 -7.77 15.91 -14.42
N ARG A 31 -9.04 15.51 -14.36
CA ARG A 31 -10.03 15.74 -15.42
C ARG A 31 -10.25 17.23 -15.66
N ARG A 32 -10.48 18.00 -14.59
CA ARG A 32 -10.64 19.45 -14.64
C ARG A 32 -9.45 20.14 -15.29
N ILE A 33 -8.24 19.75 -14.93
CA ILE A 33 -7.02 20.31 -15.54
C ILE A 33 -6.97 19.96 -17.03
N ALA A 34 -7.28 18.73 -17.43
CA ALA A 34 -7.34 18.36 -18.84
C ALA A 34 -8.41 19.13 -19.62
N GLU A 35 -9.65 19.20 -19.12
CA GLU A 35 -10.77 19.93 -19.74
C GLU A 35 -10.44 21.42 -19.88
N GLY A 36 -9.87 22.04 -18.85
CA GLY A 36 -9.52 23.45 -18.86
C GLY A 36 -8.39 23.80 -19.83
N MET A 37 -7.54 22.81 -20.14
CA MET A 37 -6.46 22.98 -21.10
C MET A 37 -6.91 22.62 -22.53
N GLU A 38 -7.81 21.65 -22.73
CA GLU A 38 -8.26 21.17 -24.06
C GLU A 38 -9.13 22.18 -24.84
N LEU A 39 -9.75 23.14 -24.14
CA LEU A 39 -10.58 24.19 -24.74
C LEU A 39 -9.74 25.15 -25.63
N THR A 40 -9.88 25.02 -26.96
CA THR A 40 -9.33 25.88 -28.02
C THR A 40 -9.84 27.33 -27.85
N GLU A 41 -9.08 28.42 -28.01
CA GLU A 41 -8.32 28.81 -29.22
C GLU A 41 -7.04 29.65 -28.98
N THR A 42 -6.64 29.97 -27.73
CA THR A 42 -5.36 30.64 -27.41
C THR A 42 -4.88 30.29 -26.00
N ALA A 43 -3.58 30.44 -25.71
CA ALA A 43 -3.03 30.30 -24.37
C ALA A 43 -3.78 31.21 -23.37
N ASP A 44 -4.13 32.43 -23.75
CA ASP A 44 -4.88 33.38 -22.91
C ASP A 44 -6.28 32.86 -22.50
N TYR A 45 -6.97 32.18 -23.41
CA TYR A 45 -8.27 31.58 -23.10
C TYR A 45 -8.12 30.38 -22.15
N GLN A 46 -7.11 29.53 -22.37
CA GLN A 46 -6.78 28.41 -21.47
C GLN A 46 -6.43 28.92 -20.06
N ILE A 47 -5.75 30.06 -19.98
CA ILE A 47 -5.41 30.73 -18.72
C ILE A 47 -6.67 31.19 -17.97
N ASP A 48 -7.61 31.85 -18.65
CA ASP A 48 -8.86 32.31 -18.05
C ASP A 48 -9.74 31.14 -17.55
N VAL A 49 -9.79 30.05 -18.30
CA VAL A 49 -10.52 28.84 -17.90
C VAL A 49 -9.88 28.19 -16.67
N LEU A 50 -8.56 27.99 -16.66
CA LEU A 50 -7.84 27.41 -15.51
C LEU A 50 -8.02 28.27 -14.25
N ALA A 51 -7.96 29.60 -14.38
CA ALA A 51 -8.21 30.52 -13.27
C ALA A 51 -9.64 30.35 -12.72
N LYS A 52 -10.66 30.29 -13.59
CA LYS A 52 -12.07 30.06 -13.20
C LYS A 52 -12.30 28.70 -12.54
N MET A 53 -11.57 27.67 -12.97
CA MET A 53 -11.63 26.33 -12.38
C MET A 53 -10.97 26.25 -11.00
N GLY A 54 -10.01 27.15 -10.72
CA GLY A 54 -9.47 27.46 -9.39
C GLY A 54 -10.55 27.64 -8.30
N TYR A 55 -11.71 28.20 -8.68
CA TYR A 55 -12.75 28.63 -7.74
C TYR A 55 -13.77 27.55 -7.35
N LYS A 56 -13.72 26.34 -7.92
CA LYS A 56 -14.69 25.25 -7.65
C LYS A 56 -14.23 24.21 -6.61
N LEU A 57 -13.46 24.63 -5.60
CA LEU A 57 -13.05 23.80 -4.45
C LEU A 57 -14.23 23.37 -3.56
N THR A 58 -15.40 23.97 -3.74
CA THR A 58 -16.63 23.66 -2.99
C THR A 58 -17.07 22.21 -3.15
N ASP A 59 -16.89 21.61 -4.33
CA ASP A 59 -17.32 20.23 -4.58
C ASP A 59 -16.42 19.23 -3.83
N ILE A 60 -15.10 19.46 -3.86
CA ILE A 60 -14.13 18.67 -3.10
C ILE A 60 -14.44 18.77 -1.59
N LYS A 61 -14.75 19.97 -1.09
CA LYS A 61 -15.15 20.16 0.31
C LYS A 61 -16.43 19.39 0.68
N LYS A 62 -17.39 19.26 -0.25
CA LYS A 62 -18.60 18.42 -0.04
C LYS A 62 -18.25 16.93 0.02
N GLU A 63 -17.36 16.43 -0.84
CA GLU A 63 -16.95 15.02 -0.78
C GLU A 63 -16.14 14.70 0.49
N ILE A 64 -15.29 15.63 0.95
CA ILE A 64 -14.62 15.54 2.25
C ILE A 64 -15.67 15.44 3.37
N ALA A 65 -16.68 16.30 3.37
CA ALA A 65 -17.76 16.32 4.36
C ALA A 65 -18.56 14.99 4.39
N LYS A 66 -18.95 14.45 3.23
CA LYS A 66 -19.62 13.15 3.16
C LYS A 66 -18.75 12.01 3.69
N SER A 67 -17.46 12.04 3.37
CA SER A 67 -16.50 11.02 3.79
C SER A 67 -16.29 11.02 5.29
N ILE A 68 -16.17 12.20 5.92
CA ILE A 68 -16.06 12.30 7.38
C ILE A 68 -17.34 11.78 8.06
N ASP A 69 -18.53 12.18 7.61
CA ASP A 69 -19.80 11.74 8.19
C ASP A 69 -19.97 10.21 8.14
N LYS A 70 -19.61 9.59 7.01
CA LYS A 70 -19.63 8.13 6.85
C LYS A 70 -18.60 7.47 7.79
N SER A 71 -17.40 8.05 7.87
CA SER A 71 -16.32 7.50 8.71
C SER A 71 -16.61 7.59 10.20
N GLU A 72 -17.27 8.64 10.68
CA GLU A 72 -17.63 8.80 12.10
C GLU A 72 -18.61 7.74 12.56
N LYS A 73 -19.60 7.40 11.73
CA LYS A 73 -20.56 6.32 12.00
C LYS A 73 -19.88 4.96 12.06
N GLU A 74 -18.97 4.69 11.13
CA GLU A 74 -18.21 3.44 11.09
C GLU A 74 -17.25 3.33 12.29
N VAL A 75 -16.59 4.43 12.69
CA VAL A 75 -15.73 4.46 13.89
C VAL A 75 -16.52 4.20 15.16
N GLU A 76 -17.65 4.87 15.35
CA GLU A 76 -18.51 4.67 16.52
C GLU A 76 -18.89 3.20 16.65
N LYS A 77 -19.49 2.64 15.60
CA LYS A 77 -19.88 1.24 15.56
C LYS A 77 -18.69 0.30 15.82
N LEU A 78 -17.53 0.59 15.23
CA LEU A 78 -16.34 -0.23 15.40
C LEU A 78 -15.84 -0.20 16.85
N LEU A 79 -15.80 0.97 17.47
CA LEU A 79 -15.32 1.16 18.83
C LEU A 79 -16.29 0.58 19.87
N GLU A 80 -17.60 0.75 19.68
CA GLU A 80 -18.64 0.12 20.51
C GLU A 80 -18.60 -1.42 20.44
N ASN A 81 -18.48 -1.98 19.23
CA ASN A 81 -18.38 -3.43 19.08
C ASN A 81 -17.07 -3.97 19.69
N SER A 82 -15.98 -3.23 19.50
CA SER A 82 -14.66 -3.60 20.04
C SER A 82 -14.65 -3.54 21.58
N SER A 83 -15.27 -2.51 22.17
CA SER A 83 -15.39 -2.38 23.63
C SER A 83 -16.25 -3.51 24.20
N TYR A 84 -17.44 -3.74 23.63
CA TYR A 84 -18.33 -4.80 24.10
C TYR A 84 -17.65 -6.17 24.03
N LEU A 85 -17.10 -6.54 22.88
CA LEU A 85 -16.44 -7.84 22.70
C LEU A 85 -15.22 -8.00 23.63
N SER A 86 -14.40 -6.96 23.76
CA SER A 86 -13.23 -7.03 24.65
C SER A 86 -13.64 -7.18 26.12
N TYR A 87 -14.68 -6.47 26.56
CA TYR A 87 -15.21 -6.58 27.92
C TYR A 87 -15.81 -7.96 28.20
N GLN A 88 -16.59 -8.52 27.27
CA GLN A 88 -17.13 -9.89 27.41
C GLN A 88 -16.00 -10.92 27.51
N ASN A 89 -14.96 -10.79 26.68
CA ASN A 89 -13.80 -11.68 26.77
C ASN A 89 -13.10 -11.55 28.13
N ASP A 90 -12.95 -10.35 28.67
CA ASP A 90 -12.36 -10.16 30.01
C ASP A 90 -13.26 -10.79 31.09
N LYS A 91 -14.58 -10.59 31.02
CA LYS A 91 -15.54 -11.17 31.96
C LYS A 91 -15.43 -12.69 32.08
N GLU A 92 -15.31 -13.39 30.95
CA GLU A 92 -15.10 -14.84 30.96
C GLU A 92 -13.75 -15.23 31.58
N LEU A 93 -12.68 -14.49 31.31
CA LEU A 93 -11.36 -14.76 31.89
C LEU A 93 -11.35 -14.53 33.42
N TYR A 94 -11.99 -13.47 33.89
CA TYR A 94 -12.12 -13.22 35.33
C TYR A 94 -12.93 -14.32 36.03
N LYS A 95 -14.00 -14.81 35.40
CA LYS A 95 -14.82 -15.91 35.92
C LYS A 95 -14.02 -17.19 36.11
N LEU A 96 -13.13 -17.52 35.17
CA LEU A 96 -12.22 -18.66 35.30
C LEU A 96 -11.25 -18.52 36.49
N GLY A 97 -10.86 -17.30 36.83
CA GLY A 97 -10.08 -16.97 38.02
C GLY A 97 -10.88 -16.83 39.32
N GLY A 98 -12.18 -17.18 39.32
CA GLY A 98 -13.05 -17.07 40.48
C GLY A 98 -13.52 -15.64 40.81
N LYS A 99 -13.32 -14.68 39.90
CA LYS A 99 -13.74 -13.28 40.06
C LYS A 99 -14.94 -12.97 39.14
N THR A 100 -15.80 -12.05 39.55
CA THR A 100 -17.00 -11.69 38.77
C THR A 100 -16.98 -10.22 38.40
N LEU A 101 -16.72 -9.92 37.13
CA LEU A 101 -16.89 -8.56 36.59
C LEU A 101 -18.39 -8.22 36.42
N PRO A 102 -18.82 -7.00 36.80
CA PRO A 102 -20.19 -6.53 36.54
C PRO A 102 -20.47 -6.45 35.03
N GLY A 103 -21.73 -6.33 34.63
CA GLY A 103 -22.08 -6.06 33.24
C GLY A 103 -21.49 -4.72 32.77
N ILE A 104 -21.12 -4.62 31.49
CA ILE A 104 -20.60 -3.35 30.92
C ILE A 104 -21.60 -2.19 31.08
N ASN A 105 -22.89 -2.49 30.96
CA ASN A 105 -23.97 -1.51 31.13
C ASN A 105 -24.15 -1.08 32.58
N ASP A 106 -23.72 -1.90 33.54
CA ASP A 106 -23.81 -1.64 34.98
C ASP A 106 -22.58 -0.87 35.49
N ASN A 107 -21.70 -0.42 34.59
CA ASN A 107 -20.48 0.33 34.89
C ASN A 107 -20.51 1.73 34.26
N PRO A 108 -21.08 2.74 34.95
CA PRO A 108 -21.18 4.10 34.42
C PRO A 108 -19.82 4.72 34.05
N MET A 109 -18.78 4.45 34.85
CA MET A 109 -17.43 4.95 34.58
C MET A 109 -16.87 4.40 33.26
N MET A 110 -17.04 3.10 33.02
CA MET A 110 -16.62 2.45 31.78
C MET A 110 -17.39 3.02 30.57
N ASN A 111 -18.70 3.22 30.70
CA ASN A 111 -19.51 3.79 29.64
C ASN A 111 -19.08 5.23 29.31
N SER A 112 -18.87 6.07 30.31
CA SER A 112 -18.35 7.44 30.11
C SER A 112 -16.98 7.44 29.44
N PHE A 113 -16.08 6.53 29.82
CA PHE A 113 -14.78 6.37 29.19
C PHE A 113 -14.90 5.99 27.70
N ILE A 114 -15.71 4.99 27.36
CA ILE A 114 -15.92 4.56 25.97
C ILE A 114 -16.47 5.71 25.11
N ILE A 115 -17.49 6.43 25.61
CA ILE A 115 -18.06 7.60 24.93
C ILE A 115 -16.98 8.67 24.70
N GLY A 116 -16.12 8.91 25.70
CA GLY A 116 -14.99 9.83 25.61
C GLY A 116 -14.03 9.47 24.48
N VAL A 117 -13.60 8.21 24.39
CA VAL A 117 -12.67 7.76 23.34
C VAL A 117 -13.33 7.81 21.95
N ILE A 118 -14.61 7.47 21.83
CA ILE A 118 -15.36 7.61 20.57
C ILE A 118 -15.36 9.07 20.12
N LYS A 119 -15.70 9.99 21.03
CA LYS A 119 -15.73 11.44 20.74
C LYS A 119 -14.35 11.95 20.34
N GLN A 120 -13.30 11.55 21.05
CA GLN A 120 -11.92 11.91 20.72
C GLN A 120 -11.52 11.39 19.33
N THR A 121 -11.77 10.11 19.05
CA THR A 121 -11.38 9.48 17.76
C THR A 121 -12.11 10.14 16.59
N LYS A 122 -13.40 10.47 16.74
CA LYS A 122 -14.16 11.26 15.75
C LYS A 122 -13.53 12.65 15.55
N GLY A 123 -13.17 13.33 16.63
CA GLY A 123 -12.48 14.62 16.59
C GLY A 123 -11.13 14.57 15.86
N GLU A 124 -10.34 13.51 16.08
CA GLU A 124 -9.08 13.30 15.37
C GLU A 124 -9.30 13.08 13.85
N LEU A 125 -10.34 12.33 13.46
CA LEU A 125 -10.69 12.20 12.04
C LEU A 125 -11.10 13.54 11.41
N ARG A 126 -11.85 14.39 12.12
CA ARG A 126 -12.17 15.76 11.66
C ARG A 126 -10.90 16.58 11.47
N ASN A 127 -9.95 16.48 12.41
CA ASN A 127 -8.67 17.16 12.30
C ASN A 127 -7.86 16.69 11.09
N ILE A 128 -7.86 15.38 10.78
CA ILE A 128 -7.25 14.86 9.55
C ILE A 128 -7.87 15.53 8.32
N THR A 129 -9.21 15.63 8.26
CA THR A 129 -9.90 16.28 7.12
C THR A 129 -9.68 17.79 7.03
N ASN A 130 -9.49 18.47 8.16
CA ASN A 130 -9.22 19.91 8.20
C ASN A 130 -7.79 20.28 7.80
N THR A 131 -6.88 19.31 7.82
CA THR A 131 -5.44 19.50 7.55
C THR A 131 -5.02 18.79 6.26
N LEU A 132 -5.96 18.60 5.32
CA LEU A 132 -5.66 17.95 4.05
C LEU A 132 -4.88 18.85 3.11
N GLY A 133 -3.97 18.24 2.38
CA GLY A 133 -3.16 18.92 1.39
C GLY A 133 -2.29 17.95 0.59
N PHE A 134 -1.22 18.48 0.02
CA PHE A 134 -0.30 17.75 -0.83
C PHE A 134 1.14 18.10 -0.47
N VAL A 135 2.07 17.21 -0.85
CA VAL A 135 3.51 17.44 -0.73
C VAL A 135 4.10 17.72 -2.11
N ASP A 136 4.65 18.93 -2.25
CA ASP A 136 5.25 19.46 -3.47
C ASP A 136 6.68 19.92 -3.17
N GLY A 137 7.66 19.36 -3.87
CA GLY A 137 9.08 19.68 -3.63
C GLY A 137 9.52 19.45 -2.17
N GLY A 138 8.89 18.50 -1.46
CA GLY A 138 9.13 18.23 -0.04
C GLY A 138 8.38 19.16 0.93
N LYS A 139 7.74 20.23 0.45
CA LYS A 139 6.94 21.16 1.27
C LYS A 139 5.47 20.74 1.28
N PHE A 140 4.82 20.92 2.43
CA PHE A 140 3.37 20.68 2.53
C PHE A 140 2.63 21.94 2.07
N LYS A 141 1.54 21.76 1.35
CA LYS A 141 0.62 22.83 0.94
C LYS A 141 -0.79 22.34 1.21
N ASP A 142 -1.60 23.12 1.92
CA ASP A 142 -3.02 22.83 2.08
C ASP A 142 -3.70 22.70 0.73
N LEU A 143 -4.81 21.97 0.69
CA LEU A 143 -5.57 21.66 -0.52
C LEU A 143 -5.78 22.88 -1.43
N ASP A 144 -6.33 23.96 -0.87
CA ASP A 144 -6.66 25.19 -1.59
C ASP A 144 -5.40 25.85 -2.19
N LYS A 145 -4.29 25.87 -1.42
CA LYS A 145 -3.03 26.45 -1.87
C LYS A 145 -2.35 25.59 -2.92
N PHE A 146 -2.28 24.28 -2.72
CA PHE A 146 -1.68 23.37 -3.69
C PHE A 146 -2.39 23.46 -5.04
N TYR A 147 -3.71 23.51 -5.03
CA TYR A 147 -4.52 23.61 -6.25
C TYR A 147 -4.23 24.92 -6.99
N LYS A 148 -4.30 26.07 -6.30
CA LYS A 148 -3.97 27.40 -6.86
C LYS A 148 -2.55 27.44 -7.42
N ASP A 149 -1.55 27.12 -6.60
CA ASP A 149 -0.14 27.13 -7.00
C ASP A 149 0.12 26.23 -8.22
N THR A 150 -0.59 25.10 -8.32
CA THR A 150 -0.42 24.15 -9.44
C THR A 150 -1.03 24.68 -10.73
N LEU A 151 -2.21 25.31 -10.64
CA LEU A 151 -2.85 25.95 -11.79
C LEU A 151 -2.07 27.18 -12.26
N ASP A 152 -1.66 28.06 -11.34
CA ASP A 152 -0.87 29.27 -11.63
C ASP A 152 0.44 28.90 -12.33
N TYR A 153 1.11 27.83 -11.88
CA TYR A 153 2.32 27.35 -12.51
C TYR A 153 2.08 26.78 -13.91
N ALA A 154 0.98 26.05 -14.12
CA ALA A 154 0.62 25.54 -15.43
C ALA A 154 0.29 26.68 -16.43
N VAL A 155 -0.46 27.68 -15.97
CA VAL A 155 -0.73 28.94 -16.68
C VAL A 155 0.56 29.63 -17.11
N PHE A 156 1.50 29.78 -16.18
CA PHE A 156 2.81 30.38 -16.47
C PHE A 156 3.60 29.58 -17.52
N GLN A 157 3.62 28.25 -17.42
CA GLN A 157 4.34 27.41 -18.38
C GLN A 157 3.77 27.52 -19.79
N LEU A 158 2.43 27.55 -19.93
CA LEU A 158 1.77 27.72 -21.22
C LEU A 158 2.02 29.11 -21.81
N GLY A 159 1.94 30.17 -21.00
CA GLY A 159 2.20 31.54 -21.46
C GLY A 159 3.68 31.84 -21.77
N SER A 160 4.59 30.96 -21.37
CA SER A 160 6.03 31.13 -21.60
C SER A 160 6.54 30.60 -22.95
N ASP A 161 5.70 29.88 -23.71
CA ASP A 161 6.05 29.12 -24.92
C ASP A 161 7.22 28.11 -24.76
N ALA A 162 7.74 27.92 -23.54
CA ALA A 162 8.89 27.05 -23.26
C ALA A 162 8.52 25.56 -23.19
N PHE A 163 7.23 25.24 -23.01
CA PHE A 163 6.75 23.87 -22.86
C PHE A 163 5.50 23.65 -23.70
N ASP A 164 5.43 22.50 -24.37
CA ASP A 164 4.21 22.09 -25.06
C ASP A 164 3.13 21.66 -24.06
N TYR A 165 1.89 21.75 -24.53
CA TYR A 165 0.68 21.35 -23.82
C TYR A 165 0.79 20.00 -23.09
N ASN A 166 1.20 18.94 -23.81
CA ASN A 166 1.19 17.58 -23.27
C ASN A 166 2.19 17.46 -22.13
N THR A 167 3.34 18.14 -22.25
CA THR A 167 4.35 18.20 -21.20
C THR A 167 3.82 18.89 -19.94
N VAL A 168 3.12 20.03 -20.06
CA VAL A 168 2.53 20.75 -18.90
C VAL A 168 1.45 19.92 -18.21
N LEU A 169 0.51 19.37 -18.98
CA LEU A 169 -0.58 18.54 -18.47
C LEU A 169 -0.02 17.31 -17.72
N LYS A 170 0.91 16.58 -18.34
CA LYS A 170 1.59 15.43 -17.75
C LYS A 170 2.26 15.77 -16.42
N ASN A 171 3.07 16.83 -16.39
CA ASN A 171 3.81 17.21 -15.20
C ASN A 171 2.86 17.57 -14.04
N THR A 172 1.78 18.27 -14.35
CA THR A 172 0.75 18.68 -13.40
C THR A 172 0.01 17.48 -12.81
N VAL A 173 -0.51 16.60 -13.66
CA VAL A 173 -1.25 15.39 -13.25
C VAL A 173 -0.35 14.42 -12.48
N LYS A 174 0.91 14.27 -12.92
CA LYS A 174 1.89 13.44 -12.24
C LYS A 174 2.23 13.97 -10.86
N LYS A 175 2.38 15.27 -10.69
CA LYS A 175 2.69 15.92 -9.40
C LYS A 175 1.59 15.67 -8.37
N LEU A 176 0.32 15.85 -8.76
CA LEU A 176 -0.86 15.57 -7.95
C LEU A 176 -0.89 14.09 -7.49
N SER A 177 -0.84 13.17 -8.44
CA SER A 177 -0.95 11.73 -8.18
C SER A 177 0.27 11.16 -7.44
N ASP A 178 1.46 11.72 -7.66
CA ASP A 178 2.68 11.27 -7.00
C ASP A 178 2.69 11.59 -5.50
N SER A 179 2.16 12.77 -5.14
CA SER A 179 1.95 13.14 -3.75
C SER A 179 0.89 12.24 -3.12
N GLY A 180 -0.29 12.16 -3.74
CA GLY A 180 -1.50 11.76 -3.01
C GLY A 180 -1.97 12.83 -2.04
N ILE A 181 -3.15 12.64 -1.47
CA ILE A 181 -3.64 13.46 -0.37
C ILE A 181 -2.84 13.13 0.90
N ARG A 182 -2.39 14.20 1.53
CA ARG A 182 -1.62 14.21 2.76
C ARG A 182 -2.38 14.93 3.84
N THR A 183 -2.03 14.63 5.08
CA THR A 183 -2.36 15.43 6.25
C THR A 183 -1.06 15.80 6.97
N ILE A 184 -1.07 16.94 7.65
CA ILE A 184 0.05 17.41 8.46
C ILE A 184 -0.37 17.47 9.92
N ASP A 185 0.48 16.91 10.79
CA ASP A 185 0.46 17.24 12.20
C ASP A 185 1.32 18.49 12.40
N TYR A 186 0.67 19.62 12.66
CA TYR A 186 1.34 20.91 12.82
C TYR A 186 2.25 20.97 14.05
N ASN A 187 2.00 20.16 15.10
CA ASN A 187 2.85 20.14 16.29
C ASN A 187 4.20 19.48 15.99
N SER A 188 4.20 18.38 15.24
CA SER A 188 5.43 17.63 14.92
C SER A 188 6.01 17.96 13.53
N GLY A 189 5.28 18.70 12.69
CA GLY A 189 5.60 18.92 11.28
C GLY A 189 5.54 17.66 10.41
N ARG A 190 5.12 16.52 10.98
CA ARG A 190 5.09 15.24 10.27
C ARG A 190 3.94 15.20 9.29
N LYS A 191 4.23 14.64 8.11
CA LYS A 191 3.30 14.56 6.98
C LYS A 191 2.94 13.11 6.76
N TYR A 192 1.67 12.79 6.87
CA TYR A 192 1.18 11.45 6.67
C TYR A 192 0.41 11.38 5.37
N HIS A 193 0.46 10.20 4.75
CA HIS A 193 -0.55 9.87 3.77
C HIS A 193 -1.90 9.70 4.48
N ILE A 194 -3.00 10.10 3.84
CA ILE A 194 -4.33 10.09 4.49
C ILE A 194 -4.69 8.68 5.02
N ASP A 195 -4.45 7.62 4.23
CA ASP A 195 -4.67 6.22 4.62
C ASP A 195 -3.91 5.80 5.89
N SER A 196 -2.73 6.39 6.10
CA SER A 196 -1.81 6.06 7.17
C SER A 196 -2.19 6.80 8.45
N ALA A 197 -2.59 8.07 8.33
CA ALA A 197 -3.13 8.85 9.43
C ALA A 197 -4.44 8.25 9.95
N VAL A 198 -5.37 7.94 9.07
CA VAL A 198 -6.65 7.31 9.42
C VAL A 198 -6.43 5.96 10.11
N ARG A 199 -5.55 5.11 9.55
CA ARG A 199 -5.19 3.83 10.19
C ARG A 199 -4.67 4.05 11.62
N MET A 200 -3.77 5.02 11.79
CA MET A 200 -3.19 5.33 13.10
C MET A 200 -4.25 5.79 14.09
N THR A 201 -5.09 6.76 13.73
CA THR A 201 -6.17 7.27 14.59
C THR A 201 -7.13 6.16 15.00
N VAL A 202 -7.62 5.35 14.05
CA VAL A 202 -8.55 4.25 14.37
C VAL A 202 -7.88 3.19 15.24
N MET A 203 -6.66 2.77 14.93
CA MET A 203 -5.93 1.81 15.75
C MET A 203 -5.64 2.33 17.14
N THR A 204 -5.35 3.62 17.27
CA THR A 204 -5.11 4.27 18.56
C THR A 204 -6.38 4.27 19.40
N GLY A 205 -7.52 4.67 18.84
CA GLY A 205 -8.81 4.61 19.55
C GLY A 205 -9.17 3.19 20.00
N VAL A 206 -8.99 2.18 19.14
CA VAL A 206 -9.23 0.77 19.51
C VAL A 206 -8.30 0.33 20.63
N THR A 207 -6.99 0.62 20.50
CA THR A 207 -6.00 0.18 21.48
C THR A 207 -6.23 0.86 22.83
N GLN A 208 -6.55 2.15 22.85
CA GLN A 208 -6.92 2.89 24.06
C GLN A 208 -8.14 2.28 24.73
N ILE A 209 -9.23 2.01 23.98
CA ILE A 209 -10.41 1.35 24.55
C ILE A 209 -10.04 0.00 25.13
N THR A 210 -9.41 -0.88 24.34
CA THR A 210 -9.16 -2.26 24.80
C THR A 210 -8.17 -2.31 25.95
N GLY A 211 -7.16 -1.44 25.94
CA GLY A 211 -6.08 -1.47 26.90
C GLY A 211 -6.46 -0.86 28.24
N ARG A 212 -6.97 0.37 28.21
CA ARG A 212 -7.41 1.08 29.42
C ARG A 212 -8.62 0.41 30.05
N MET A 213 -9.52 -0.19 29.27
CA MET A 213 -10.61 -0.99 29.80
C MET A 213 -10.10 -2.22 30.55
N SER A 214 -9.15 -2.97 29.99
CA SER A 214 -8.57 -4.12 30.70
C SER A 214 -7.82 -3.69 31.98
N GLU A 215 -7.22 -2.50 31.98
CA GLU A 215 -6.63 -1.89 33.20
C GLU A 215 -7.70 -1.55 34.24
N MET A 216 -8.77 -0.86 33.87
CA MET A 216 -9.90 -0.54 34.75
C MET A 216 -10.57 -1.81 35.31
N ASN A 217 -10.71 -2.84 34.48
CA ASN A 217 -11.19 -4.16 34.91
C ASN A 217 -10.26 -4.77 35.96
N ALA A 218 -8.95 -4.65 35.75
CA ALA A 218 -7.96 -5.13 36.70
C ALA A 218 -8.00 -4.36 38.02
N ASP A 219 -8.23 -3.05 38.00
CA ASP A 219 -8.44 -2.26 39.23
C ASP A 219 -9.68 -2.71 39.99
N MET A 220 -10.82 -2.84 39.32
CA MET A 220 -12.07 -3.27 39.95
C MET A 220 -11.95 -4.65 40.60
N MET A 221 -11.17 -5.54 39.99
CA MET A 221 -11.02 -6.92 40.41
C MET A 221 -9.78 -7.14 41.29
N TYR A 222 -9.05 -6.09 41.67
CA TYR A 222 -7.77 -6.18 42.39
C TYR A 222 -6.83 -7.21 41.75
N GLN A 223 -6.69 -7.10 40.43
CA GLN A 223 -5.87 -7.99 39.63
C GLN A 223 -4.53 -7.32 39.32
N ASP A 224 -3.48 -7.90 39.89
CA ASP A 224 -2.12 -7.41 39.73
C ASP A 224 -1.44 -8.00 38.50
N LEU A 225 -1.58 -9.31 38.28
CA LEU A 225 -0.87 -10.03 37.23
C LEU A 225 -1.67 -10.03 35.94
N MET A 226 -1.01 -9.63 34.85
CA MET A 226 -1.57 -9.55 33.51
C MET A 226 -0.62 -10.24 32.52
N GLU A 227 -1.13 -11.13 31.68
CA GLU A 227 -0.33 -11.76 30.62
C GLU A 227 -0.44 -10.96 29.32
N ILE A 228 0.69 -10.69 28.67
CA ILE A 228 0.75 -9.94 27.42
C ILE A 228 0.53 -10.86 26.22
N THR A 229 -0.29 -10.42 25.27
CA THR A 229 -0.41 -11.13 23.98
C THR A 229 0.86 -11.11 23.15
N ALA A 230 1.00 -12.12 22.28
CA ALA A 230 2.10 -12.22 21.33
C ALA A 230 1.63 -12.27 19.88
N HIS A 231 2.44 -11.74 18.96
CA HIS A 231 2.18 -11.84 17.53
C HIS A 231 3.45 -11.81 16.67
N SER A 232 3.44 -12.53 15.55
CA SER A 232 4.53 -12.44 14.56
C SER A 232 4.72 -11.00 14.03
N GLY A 233 5.97 -10.63 13.79
CA GLY A 233 6.38 -9.34 13.24
C GLY A 233 6.26 -8.19 14.24
N ALA A 234 6.31 -8.48 15.53
CA ALA A 234 6.51 -7.49 16.58
C ALA A 234 7.82 -6.72 16.35
N ARG A 235 7.85 -5.47 16.83
CA ARG A 235 9.09 -4.66 16.81
C ARG A 235 10.14 -5.35 17.67
N PRO A 236 11.44 -5.22 17.39
CA PRO A 236 12.49 -5.86 18.19
C PRO A 236 12.31 -5.66 19.70
N SER A 237 12.12 -4.42 20.16
CA SER A 237 11.90 -4.12 21.59
C SER A 237 10.63 -4.74 22.18
N HIS A 238 9.61 -5.04 21.36
CA HIS A 238 8.37 -5.66 21.82
C HIS A 238 8.45 -7.18 21.91
N LYS A 239 9.44 -7.79 21.23
CA LYS A 239 9.64 -9.23 21.28
C LYS A 239 10.12 -9.69 22.66
N GLU A 240 10.83 -8.82 23.36
CA GLU A 240 11.42 -9.11 24.67
C GLU A 240 10.35 -9.42 25.73
N TRP A 241 9.15 -8.82 25.64
CA TRP A 241 8.10 -8.97 26.64
C TRP A 241 6.81 -9.66 26.15
N GLN A 242 6.64 -9.88 24.85
CA GLN A 242 5.40 -10.52 24.35
C GLN A 242 5.23 -11.93 24.93
N GLY A 243 4.02 -12.28 25.38
CA GLY A 243 3.75 -13.57 26.03
C GLY A 243 4.17 -13.65 27.49
N GLN A 244 4.82 -12.63 28.05
CA GLN A 244 5.24 -12.61 29.45
C GLN A 244 4.15 -12.06 30.37
N ILE A 245 4.32 -12.31 31.67
CA ILE A 245 3.42 -11.87 32.72
C ILE A 245 4.00 -10.60 33.37
N VAL A 246 3.15 -9.59 33.52
CA VAL A 246 3.46 -8.30 34.11
C VAL A 246 2.74 -8.18 35.43
N SER A 247 3.46 -7.74 36.47
CA SER A 247 2.87 -7.24 37.71
C SER A 247 2.69 -5.73 37.61
N ARG A 248 1.46 -5.28 37.82
CA ARG A 248 1.10 -3.85 37.82
C ARG A 248 1.65 -3.11 39.04
N SER A 249 1.82 -3.82 40.16
CA SER A 249 2.37 -3.31 41.42
C SER A 249 3.88 -3.49 41.55
N GLY A 250 4.53 -4.20 40.62
CA GLY A 250 5.97 -4.45 40.65
C GLY A 250 6.39 -5.62 41.54
N LYS A 251 5.52 -6.63 41.72
CA LYS A 251 5.81 -7.87 42.44
C LYS A 251 7.06 -8.55 41.85
N PRO A 252 8.06 -8.92 42.67
CA PRO A 252 9.24 -9.64 42.21
C PRO A 252 8.89 -10.96 41.51
N GLY A 253 9.64 -11.30 40.46
CA GLY A 253 9.44 -12.50 39.66
C GLY A 253 8.58 -12.30 38.40
N TYR A 254 8.07 -11.08 38.17
CA TYR A 254 7.31 -10.69 36.99
C TYR A 254 7.91 -9.43 36.35
N LEU A 255 7.56 -9.16 35.10
CA LEU A 255 7.87 -7.86 34.48
C LEU A 255 7.10 -6.75 35.20
N THR A 256 7.66 -5.55 35.21
CA THR A 256 7.02 -4.33 35.70
C THR A 256 6.38 -3.54 34.54
N LEU A 257 5.62 -2.50 34.88
CA LEU A 257 5.12 -1.55 33.88
C LEU A 257 6.26 -0.82 33.16
N ASP A 258 7.39 -0.59 33.83
CA ASP A 258 8.55 0.07 33.25
C ASP A 258 9.28 -0.83 32.25
N ASP A 259 9.40 -2.14 32.54
CA ASP A 259 10.04 -3.12 31.65
C ASP A 259 9.38 -3.20 30.27
N ILE A 260 8.06 -2.96 30.22
CA ILE A 260 7.28 -2.97 28.98
C ILE A 260 7.10 -1.57 28.37
N GLY A 261 7.62 -0.54 29.04
CA GLY A 261 7.45 0.86 28.66
C GLY A 261 5.97 1.29 28.66
N TYR A 262 5.19 0.88 29.66
CA TYR A 262 3.81 1.34 29.81
C TYR A 262 3.76 2.89 29.84
N ASN A 263 2.73 3.50 29.26
CA ASN A 263 2.59 4.95 29.08
C ASN A 263 3.67 5.65 28.22
N SER A 264 4.60 4.90 27.60
CA SER A 264 5.52 5.46 26.61
C SER A 264 4.96 5.35 25.19
N GLY A 265 5.32 6.30 24.33
CA GLY A 265 4.84 6.34 22.94
C GLY A 265 5.27 5.12 22.11
N ASP A 266 6.42 4.52 22.41
CA ASP A 266 6.98 3.38 21.68
C ASP A 266 6.89 2.04 22.41
N GLY A 267 6.45 2.02 23.68
CA GLY A 267 6.26 0.82 24.49
C GLY A 267 4.90 0.13 24.33
N PHE A 268 4.50 -0.63 25.35
CA PHE A 268 3.23 -1.37 25.37
C PHE A 268 2.03 -0.42 25.22
N GLN A 269 1.07 -0.82 24.36
CA GLN A 269 -0.08 0.01 23.96
C GLN A 269 0.24 1.41 23.39
N GLY A 270 1.52 1.69 23.10
CA GLY A 270 1.96 2.89 22.39
C GLY A 270 1.60 2.89 20.89
N TYR A 271 2.17 3.85 20.16
CA TYR A 271 1.83 4.13 18.76
C TYR A 271 1.92 2.88 17.88
N ASN A 272 0.82 2.52 17.21
CA ASN A 272 0.73 1.36 16.30
C ASN A 272 1.13 0.01 16.96
N CYS A 273 1.08 -0.10 18.28
CA CYS A 273 1.18 -1.37 18.99
C CYS A 273 -0.12 -2.17 18.79
N ARG A 274 -0.05 -3.50 18.77
CA ARG A 274 -1.23 -4.38 18.71
C ARG A 274 -1.25 -5.37 19.86
N HIS A 275 -0.39 -5.17 20.84
CA HIS A 275 -0.37 -5.97 22.04
C HIS A 275 -1.43 -5.43 23.00
N GLY A 276 -2.24 -6.33 23.52
CA GLY A 276 -3.02 -6.12 24.72
C GLY A 276 -2.59 -7.12 25.80
N TRP A 277 -3.26 -7.06 26.93
CA TRP A 277 -3.06 -7.96 28.06
C TRP A 277 -4.39 -8.47 28.61
N PHE A 278 -4.32 -9.49 29.45
CA PHE A 278 -5.49 -10.11 30.06
C PHE A 278 -5.14 -10.66 31.45
N PRO A 279 -6.12 -10.85 32.34
CA PRO A 279 -5.83 -11.24 33.73
C PRO A 279 -5.16 -12.61 33.81
N TYR A 280 -4.14 -12.71 34.66
CA TYR A 280 -3.43 -13.95 34.97
C TYR A 280 -3.58 -14.32 36.44
N PHE A 281 -4.01 -15.55 36.73
CA PHE A 281 -4.25 -16.04 38.08
C PHE A 281 -3.21 -17.09 38.45
N GLU A 282 -2.31 -16.78 39.41
CA GLU A 282 -1.33 -17.75 39.90
C GLU A 282 -2.00 -19.05 40.36
N GLY A 283 -1.44 -20.20 39.97
CA GLY A 283 -1.96 -21.52 40.31
C GLY A 283 -3.23 -21.94 39.56
N ILE A 284 -3.86 -21.06 38.79
CA ILE A 284 -5.09 -21.34 38.02
C ILE A 284 -4.84 -21.18 36.52
N SER A 285 -4.26 -20.06 36.10
CA SER A 285 -3.98 -19.75 34.70
C SER A 285 -2.84 -20.60 34.15
N LYS A 286 -3.06 -21.20 32.98
CA LYS A 286 -1.98 -21.71 32.13
C LYS A 286 -1.53 -20.57 31.20
N PRO A 287 -0.22 -20.35 30.98
CA PRO A 287 0.26 -19.38 30.01
C PRO A 287 -0.41 -19.60 28.65
N ALA A 288 -0.88 -18.54 28.02
CA ALA A 288 -1.49 -18.60 26.69
C ALA A 288 -0.46 -18.88 25.60
N TYR A 289 0.82 -18.64 25.88
CA TYR A 289 1.93 -18.85 24.96
C TYR A 289 3.00 -19.74 25.60
N LEU A 290 3.36 -20.82 24.92
CA LEU A 290 4.52 -21.62 25.32
C LEU A 290 5.80 -20.90 24.87
N GLN A 291 6.89 -21.06 25.62
CA GLN A 291 8.18 -20.48 25.23
C GLN A 291 8.60 -20.91 23.81
N SER A 292 8.39 -22.19 23.48
CA SER A 292 8.66 -22.71 22.13
C SER A 292 7.83 -22.02 21.04
N ASP A 293 6.60 -21.59 21.35
CA ASP A 293 5.76 -20.86 20.39
C ASP A 293 6.24 -19.43 20.21
N LEU A 294 6.74 -18.79 21.28
CA LEU A 294 7.33 -17.45 21.24
C LEU A 294 8.66 -17.45 20.47
N ASP A 295 9.53 -18.42 20.72
CA ASP A 295 10.82 -18.58 20.04
C ASP A 295 10.64 -18.80 18.52
N ASN A 296 9.55 -19.47 18.13
CA ASN A 296 9.23 -19.79 16.74
C ASN A 296 8.09 -18.92 16.15
N ILE A 297 7.68 -17.85 16.85
CA ILE A 297 6.53 -17.03 16.43
C ILE A 297 6.79 -16.34 15.09
N ASP A 298 8.05 -16.01 14.83
CA ASP A 298 8.51 -15.41 13.60
C ASP A 298 9.10 -16.45 12.65
N PRO A 299 8.81 -16.37 11.34
CA PRO A 299 9.54 -17.18 10.38
C PRO A 299 11.05 -16.84 10.43
N PRO A 300 11.92 -17.85 10.20
CA PRO A 300 13.36 -17.62 10.21
C PRO A 300 13.76 -16.56 9.19
N PRO A 301 14.85 -15.81 9.44
CA PRO A 301 15.38 -14.85 8.48
C PRO A 301 15.63 -15.52 7.12
N PHE A 302 15.45 -14.76 6.05
CA PHE A 302 15.67 -15.24 4.68
C PHE A 302 16.44 -14.21 3.87
N GLU A 303 17.21 -14.70 2.88
CA GLU A 303 17.90 -13.84 1.94
C GLU A 303 17.02 -13.53 0.72
N TYR A 304 17.03 -12.26 0.31
CA TYR A 304 16.43 -11.79 -0.92
C TYR A 304 17.30 -10.71 -1.54
N ASP A 305 17.78 -10.97 -2.76
CA ASP A 305 18.59 -10.02 -3.54
C ASP A 305 19.83 -9.54 -2.76
N GLY A 306 20.58 -10.48 -2.16
CA GLY A 306 21.81 -10.20 -1.42
C GLY A 306 21.62 -9.58 -0.03
N LYS A 307 20.38 -9.42 0.45
CA LYS A 307 20.07 -8.92 1.79
C LYS A 307 19.27 -9.93 2.61
N VAL A 308 19.69 -10.14 3.86
CA VAL A 308 18.93 -10.92 4.85
C VAL A 308 17.83 -10.05 5.47
N TYR A 309 16.63 -10.61 5.59
CA TYR A 309 15.46 -9.96 6.19
C TYR A 309 14.94 -10.79 7.37
N THR A 310 14.77 -10.15 8.52
CA THR A 310 13.93 -10.66 9.61
C THR A 310 12.44 -10.57 9.26
N ALA A 311 11.57 -11.27 10.00
CA ALA A 311 10.12 -11.18 9.81
C ALA A 311 9.58 -9.74 9.90
N TYR A 312 10.11 -8.95 10.85
CA TYR A 312 9.76 -7.54 11.01
C TYR A 312 10.16 -6.73 9.77
N GLU A 313 11.42 -6.81 9.34
CA GLU A 313 11.92 -6.07 8.17
C GLU A 313 11.24 -6.51 6.88
N ALA A 314 10.96 -7.80 6.72
CA ALA A 314 10.21 -8.33 5.60
C ALA A 314 8.80 -7.73 5.55
N SER A 315 8.13 -7.62 6.70
CA SER A 315 6.82 -6.97 6.79
C SER A 315 6.89 -5.49 6.39
N GLN A 316 7.98 -4.79 6.72
CA GLN A 316 8.22 -3.39 6.32
C GLN A 316 8.47 -3.27 4.83
N LYS A 317 9.31 -4.14 4.25
CA LYS A 317 9.59 -4.17 2.81
C LYS A 317 8.33 -4.49 2.01
N GLN A 318 7.53 -5.46 2.45
CA GLN A 318 6.24 -5.77 1.85
C GLN A 318 5.28 -4.55 1.89
N ARG A 319 5.22 -3.82 3.01
CA ARG A 319 4.45 -2.56 3.11
C ARG A 319 4.94 -1.51 2.13
N TYR A 320 6.26 -1.34 2.02
CA TYR A 320 6.86 -0.40 1.08
C TYR A 320 6.46 -0.71 -0.36
N ILE A 321 6.59 -1.97 -0.81
CA ILE A 321 6.19 -2.38 -2.17
C ILE A 321 4.68 -2.12 -2.38
N GLY A 322 3.84 -2.43 -1.39
CA GLY A 322 2.41 -2.14 -1.44
C GLY A 322 2.09 -0.65 -1.65
N ARG A 323 2.76 0.24 -0.92
CA ARG A 323 2.62 1.70 -1.12
C ARG A 323 3.04 2.14 -2.52
N GLN A 324 4.10 1.54 -3.08
CA GLN A 324 4.51 1.84 -4.46
C GLN A 324 3.48 1.38 -5.50
N ILE A 325 2.81 0.24 -5.25
CA ILE A 325 1.70 -0.24 -6.09
C ILE A 325 0.52 0.74 -6.03
N LYS A 326 0.10 1.15 -4.82
CA LYS A 326 -0.99 2.13 -4.65
C LYS A 326 -0.68 3.44 -5.37
N LYS A 327 0.55 3.96 -5.19
CA LYS A 327 1.03 5.14 -5.91
C LYS A 327 0.85 4.99 -7.43
N THR A 328 1.37 3.91 -8.03
CA THR A 328 1.23 3.69 -9.47
C THR A 328 -0.23 3.56 -9.93
N LYS A 329 -1.09 2.92 -9.13
CA LYS A 329 -2.52 2.81 -9.44
C LYS A 329 -3.23 4.16 -9.44
N ARG A 330 -2.90 5.06 -8.50
CA ARG A 330 -3.43 6.44 -8.51
C ARG A 330 -2.94 7.24 -9.70
N ASN A 331 -1.68 7.06 -10.10
CA ASN A 331 -1.17 7.65 -11.33
C ASN A 331 -1.98 7.14 -12.54
N LEU A 332 -2.33 5.85 -12.60
CA LEU A 332 -3.19 5.31 -13.68
C LEU A 332 -4.59 5.93 -13.68
N ILE A 333 -5.20 6.16 -12.50
CA ILE A 333 -6.49 6.86 -12.39
C ILE A 333 -6.36 8.28 -12.95
N ALA A 334 -5.34 9.01 -12.51
CA ALA A 334 -5.10 10.39 -12.91
C ALA A 334 -4.80 10.51 -14.42
N TYR A 335 -3.99 9.59 -14.97
CA TYR A 335 -3.66 9.57 -16.40
C TYR A 335 -4.84 9.16 -17.27
N ASP A 336 -5.69 8.22 -16.83
CA ASP A 336 -6.92 7.88 -17.56
C ASP A 336 -7.90 9.05 -17.56
N ALA A 337 -8.06 9.73 -16.41
CA ALA A 337 -8.90 10.91 -16.27
C ALA A 337 -8.43 12.10 -17.10
N ALA A 338 -7.12 12.25 -17.29
CA ALA A 338 -6.51 13.32 -18.08
C ALA A 338 -6.26 12.94 -19.56
N GLY A 339 -6.63 11.73 -20.00
CA GLY A 339 -6.41 11.29 -21.39
C GLY A 339 -4.95 11.01 -21.78
N LEU A 340 -4.03 10.93 -20.82
CA LEU A 340 -2.58 10.75 -21.04
C LEU A 340 -2.21 9.29 -21.36
N LYS A 341 -2.47 8.85 -22.60
CA LYS A 341 -2.34 7.44 -23.04
C LYS A 341 -0.92 6.85 -22.91
N GLU A 342 0.11 7.62 -23.26
CA GLU A 342 1.50 7.15 -23.18
C GLU A 342 1.95 6.94 -21.72
N ASP A 343 1.66 7.90 -20.85
CA ASP A 343 1.94 7.82 -19.42
C ASP A 343 1.13 6.70 -18.74
N PHE A 344 -0.13 6.53 -19.16
CA PHE A 344 -0.95 5.40 -18.73
C PHE A 344 -0.30 4.06 -19.10
N THR A 345 0.25 3.93 -20.31
CA THR A 345 0.92 2.72 -20.78
C THR A 345 2.20 2.47 -19.98
N ALA A 346 3.04 3.48 -19.79
CA ALA A 346 4.27 3.38 -19.00
C ALA A 346 3.99 2.99 -17.54
N ALA A 347 2.97 3.61 -16.91
CA ALA A 347 2.54 3.27 -15.56
C ALA A 347 1.95 1.84 -15.47
N SER A 348 1.29 1.36 -16.53
CA SER A 348 0.75 0.00 -16.60
C SER A 348 1.87 -1.05 -16.58
N ILE A 349 2.93 -0.83 -17.37
CA ILE A 349 4.13 -1.68 -17.37
C ILE A 349 4.80 -1.68 -15.99
N LYS A 350 4.94 -0.50 -15.38
CA LYS A 350 5.50 -0.35 -14.02
C LYS A 350 4.66 -1.11 -12.99
N LEU A 351 3.34 -0.98 -13.04
CA LEU A 351 2.42 -1.64 -12.12
C LEU A 351 2.57 -3.17 -12.18
N ARG A 352 2.69 -3.76 -13.37
CA ARG A 352 2.95 -5.20 -13.51
C ARG A 352 4.25 -5.59 -12.81
N ARG A 353 5.36 -4.90 -13.10
CA ARG A 353 6.67 -5.20 -12.48
C ARG A 353 6.59 -5.14 -10.96
N GLN A 354 5.88 -4.16 -10.41
CA GLN A 354 5.64 -4.05 -8.97
C GLN A 354 4.77 -5.19 -8.42
N LYS A 355 3.71 -5.61 -9.13
CA LYS A 355 2.88 -6.77 -8.75
C LYS A 355 3.69 -8.08 -8.76
N GLU A 356 4.55 -8.27 -9.75
CA GLU A 356 5.47 -9.41 -9.84
C GLU A 356 6.45 -9.41 -8.66
N LEU A 357 7.09 -8.27 -8.38
CA LEU A 357 7.96 -8.08 -7.23
C LEU A 357 7.23 -8.38 -5.91
N TYR A 358 6.01 -7.87 -5.74
CA TYR A 358 5.20 -8.08 -4.54
C TYR A 358 4.88 -9.56 -4.33
N LYS A 359 4.47 -10.26 -5.39
CA LYS A 359 4.18 -11.69 -5.37
C LYS A 359 5.44 -12.49 -5.04
N ASP A 360 6.55 -12.21 -5.71
CA ASP A 360 7.80 -12.93 -5.55
C ASP A 360 8.40 -12.73 -4.14
N PHE A 361 8.50 -11.47 -3.71
CA PHE A 361 8.98 -11.12 -2.37
C PHE A 361 8.09 -11.75 -1.28
N SER A 362 6.76 -11.62 -1.40
CA SER A 362 5.85 -12.20 -0.40
C SER A 362 5.97 -13.72 -0.34
N ARG A 363 6.15 -14.39 -1.48
CA ARG A 363 6.38 -15.84 -1.54
C ARG A 363 7.69 -16.24 -0.87
N LYS A 364 8.81 -15.59 -1.21
CA LYS A 364 10.13 -15.89 -0.62
C LYS A 364 10.14 -15.59 0.89
N ALA A 365 9.46 -14.51 1.30
CA ALA A 365 9.30 -14.13 2.71
C ALA A 365 8.29 -15.00 3.49
N LYS A 366 7.59 -15.95 2.83
CA LYS A 366 6.47 -16.71 3.41
C LYS A 366 5.38 -15.81 4.04
N LEU A 367 5.21 -14.59 3.50
CA LEU A 367 4.19 -13.65 3.94
C LEU A 367 2.94 -13.77 3.07
N ARG A 368 1.77 -13.83 3.71
CA ARG A 368 0.50 -13.71 2.99
C ARG A 368 0.45 -12.36 2.25
N GLN A 369 0.04 -12.40 0.98
CA GLN A 369 -0.27 -11.21 0.20
C GLN A 369 -1.51 -10.52 0.77
N LYS A 370 -1.44 -9.20 0.88
CA LYS A 370 -2.46 -8.37 1.53
C LYS A 370 -3.09 -7.47 0.50
N LEU A 371 -4.30 -7.82 0.08
CA LEU A 371 -5.04 -7.10 -0.95
C LEU A 371 -5.32 -5.66 -0.52
N ASP A 372 -5.67 -5.44 0.75
CA ASP A 372 -5.82 -4.15 1.43
C ASP A 372 -4.59 -3.23 1.28
N ARG A 373 -3.39 -3.80 1.16
CA ARG A 373 -2.13 -3.04 1.01
C ARG A 373 -1.81 -2.65 -0.43
N THR A 374 -2.56 -3.17 -1.39
CA THR A 374 -2.35 -2.92 -2.82
C THR A 374 -3.60 -2.42 -3.52
N GLY A 375 -4.77 -2.51 -2.87
CA GLY A 375 -6.05 -2.00 -3.32
C GLY A 375 -6.04 -0.47 -3.42
N VAL A 376 -6.78 0.00 -4.41
CA VAL A 376 -7.09 1.41 -4.72
C VAL A 376 -8.47 1.30 -5.35
N TYR A 377 -9.49 1.91 -4.76
CA TYR A 377 -10.89 1.65 -5.06
C TYR A 377 -11.25 2.06 -6.51
N GLY A 378 -10.82 3.24 -6.91
CA GLY A 378 -10.94 3.85 -8.22
C GLY A 378 -10.12 3.14 -9.29
N TYR A 379 -9.17 2.26 -8.93
CA TYR A 379 -8.56 1.32 -9.87
C TYR A 379 -9.53 0.14 -10.09
N ASN A 380 -10.66 0.47 -10.70
CA ASN A 380 -11.79 -0.40 -10.93
C ASN A 380 -11.52 -1.40 -12.08
N ARG A 381 -12.53 -2.23 -12.40
CA ARG A 381 -12.42 -3.23 -13.48
C ARG A 381 -12.10 -2.61 -14.84
N SER A 382 -12.61 -1.41 -15.13
CA SER A 382 -12.37 -0.70 -16.39
C SER A 382 -10.90 -0.30 -16.52
N ILE A 383 -10.38 0.47 -15.55
CA ILE A 383 -8.98 0.92 -15.56
C ILE A 383 -8.03 -0.27 -15.48
N SER A 384 -8.36 -1.29 -14.68
CA SER A 384 -7.59 -2.53 -14.64
C SER A 384 -7.52 -3.21 -16.00
N SER A 385 -8.64 -3.35 -16.71
CA SER A 385 -8.68 -3.95 -18.04
C SER A 385 -7.87 -3.14 -19.05
N LYS A 386 -8.06 -1.81 -19.10
CA LYS A 386 -7.28 -0.89 -19.94
C LYS A 386 -5.78 -1.03 -19.67
N SER A 387 -5.36 -1.04 -18.40
CA SER A 387 -3.95 -1.15 -18.04
C SER A 387 -3.33 -2.47 -18.49
N VAL A 388 -4.04 -3.58 -18.31
CA VAL A 388 -3.60 -4.90 -18.77
C VAL A 388 -3.51 -4.95 -20.29
N TRP A 389 -4.44 -4.33 -21.01
CA TRP A 389 -4.39 -4.29 -22.46
C TRP A 389 -3.25 -3.41 -22.98
N ALA A 390 -3.09 -2.21 -22.43
CA ALA A 390 -2.01 -1.29 -22.75
C ALA A 390 -0.65 -1.96 -22.54
N GLU A 391 -0.43 -2.59 -21.39
CA GLU A 391 0.84 -3.29 -21.16
C GLU A 391 1.03 -4.54 -22.04
N ARG A 392 -0.04 -5.21 -22.46
CA ARG A 392 0.05 -6.40 -23.33
C ARG A 392 0.46 -6.04 -24.74
N LYS A 393 0.01 -4.89 -25.25
CA LYS A 393 0.39 -4.36 -26.56
C LYS A 393 1.89 -4.12 -26.65
N GLU A 394 2.50 -3.72 -25.52
CA GLU A 394 3.93 -3.47 -25.38
C GLU A 394 4.76 -4.73 -25.03
N ARG A 395 4.15 -5.92 -24.94
CA ARG A 395 4.90 -7.15 -24.67
C ARG A 395 5.48 -7.69 -25.97
N ASP A 396 6.78 -7.96 -25.97
CA ASP A 396 7.30 -8.97 -26.88
C ASP A 396 6.86 -10.35 -26.33
N TYR A 397 6.22 -11.14 -27.17
CA TYR A 397 5.79 -12.50 -26.86
C TYR A 397 6.13 -13.41 -28.02
N LEU A 398 6.22 -14.71 -27.75
CA LEU A 398 6.48 -15.69 -28.78
C LEU A 398 5.29 -15.77 -29.75
N GLN A 399 5.48 -15.34 -31.00
CA GLN A 399 4.38 -15.26 -31.98
C GLN A 399 3.95 -16.64 -32.53
N LYS A 400 4.84 -17.63 -32.48
CA LYS A 400 4.60 -19.00 -32.95
C LYS A 400 5.18 -19.99 -31.96
N GLN A 401 4.47 -21.10 -31.71
CA GLN A 401 4.98 -22.18 -30.86
C GLN A 401 6.40 -22.58 -31.28
N PHE A 402 7.31 -22.69 -30.31
CA PHE A 402 8.69 -23.08 -30.55
C PHE A 402 8.99 -24.43 -29.95
N SER A 403 9.31 -25.41 -30.79
CA SER A 403 9.73 -26.75 -30.36
C SER A 403 11.23 -26.79 -30.07
N TYR A 404 11.62 -27.42 -28.97
CA TYR A 404 13.02 -27.60 -28.59
C TYR A 404 13.26 -28.99 -27.99
N VAL A 405 14.51 -29.45 -27.99
CA VAL A 405 14.90 -30.72 -27.37
C VAL A 405 15.68 -30.40 -26.11
N MET A 406 15.33 -31.05 -25.00
CA MET A 406 16.03 -30.89 -23.73
C MET A 406 16.16 -32.25 -23.05
N LYS A 407 17.40 -32.66 -22.76
CA LYS A 407 17.73 -33.99 -22.22
C LYS A 407 17.08 -35.13 -23.04
N GLY A 408 17.21 -35.05 -24.37
CA GLY A 408 16.66 -36.03 -25.32
C GLY A 408 15.13 -36.01 -25.51
N LYS A 409 14.38 -35.21 -24.72
CA LYS A 409 12.91 -35.12 -24.84
C LYS A 409 12.51 -33.90 -25.66
N LYS A 410 11.66 -34.10 -26.68
CA LYS A 410 10.99 -33.02 -27.40
C LYS A 410 10.04 -32.30 -26.46
N ARG A 411 10.14 -30.98 -26.41
CA ARG A 411 9.31 -30.07 -25.62
C ARG A 411 8.93 -28.88 -26.51
N PHE A 412 8.02 -28.05 -26.05
CA PHE A 412 7.66 -26.82 -26.75
C PHE A 412 7.46 -25.67 -25.77
N ILE A 413 7.58 -24.46 -26.30
CA ILE A 413 7.14 -23.22 -25.67
C ILE A 413 5.88 -22.77 -26.40
N PRO A 414 4.74 -22.60 -25.71
CA PRO A 414 3.48 -22.25 -26.35
C PRO A 414 3.56 -20.86 -26.98
N THR A 415 2.75 -20.64 -28.02
CA THR A 415 2.53 -19.29 -28.56
C THR A 415 2.01 -18.35 -27.46
N ASN A 416 2.22 -17.04 -27.63
CA ASN A 416 1.92 -15.99 -26.64
C ASN A 416 2.71 -16.09 -25.33
N THR A 417 3.78 -16.89 -25.29
CA THR A 417 4.72 -16.87 -24.14
C THR A 417 5.43 -15.52 -24.08
N VAL A 418 5.18 -14.77 -23.02
CA VAL A 418 5.71 -13.41 -22.83
C VAL A 418 7.20 -13.46 -22.51
N PHE A 419 7.97 -12.61 -23.17
CA PHE A 419 9.39 -12.45 -22.91
C PHE A 419 9.62 -11.45 -21.76
N LYS A 420 10.60 -11.72 -20.92
CA LYS A 420 11.09 -10.81 -19.89
C LYS A 420 12.41 -10.18 -20.32
N ASN A 421 12.70 -8.98 -19.84
CA ASN A 421 13.97 -8.27 -20.04
C ASN A 421 14.38 -8.21 -21.52
N THR A 422 13.43 -7.85 -22.38
CA THR A 422 13.66 -7.75 -23.81
C THR A 422 14.51 -6.54 -24.13
N LYS A 423 15.43 -6.70 -25.08
CA LYS A 423 16.28 -5.62 -25.57
C LYS A 423 16.68 -5.86 -27.02
N THR A 424 16.81 -4.78 -27.78
CA THR A 424 17.46 -4.79 -29.08
C THR A 424 18.98 -4.76 -28.87
N ILE A 425 19.70 -5.70 -29.48
CA ILE A 425 21.16 -5.86 -29.31
C ILE A 425 21.97 -5.43 -30.54
N ALA A 426 21.32 -5.33 -31.70
CA ALA A 426 21.87 -4.78 -32.94
C ALA A 426 20.73 -4.48 -33.92
N GLY A 427 20.88 -3.49 -34.81
CA GLY A 427 19.88 -3.13 -35.83
C GLY A 427 19.35 -1.70 -35.71
N LYS A 428 18.23 -1.44 -36.38
CA LYS A 428 17.52 -0.14 -36.44
C LYS A 428 17.46 0.59 -35.10
N ASN A 429 17.08 -0.14 -34.04
CA ASN A 429 16.85 0.42 -32.71
C ASN A 429 18.04 0.15 -31.77
N SER A 430 19.27 0.16 -32.29
CA SER A 430 20.49 -0.09 -31.52
C SER A 430 21.68 0.72 -32.06
N ASN A 431 22.59 1.10 -31.16
CA ASN A 431 23.86 1.73 -31.53
C ASN A 431 24.84 0.74 -32.19
N LYS A 432 24.46 -0.53 -32.33
CA LYS A 432 25.26 -1.58 -32.98
C LYS A 432 24.63 -1.99 -34.29
N GLU A 433 25.42 -1.97 -35.33
CA GLU A 433 24.99 -2.38 -36.66
C GLU A 433 24.68 -3.88 -36.72
N LEU A 434 23.61 -4.25 -37.44
CA LEU A 434 23.24 -5.64 -37.64
C LEU A 434 24.05 -6.26 -38.78
N ARG A 435 24.95 -7.20 -38.46
CA ARG A 435 25.81 -7.88 -39.44
C ARG A 435 25.04 -8.71 -40.47
N ASP A 436 23.93 -9.33 -40.04
CA ASP A 436 23.14 -10.24 -40.89
C ASP A 436 22.13 -9.51 -41.79
N ARG A 437 22.09 -8.16 -41.77
CA ARG A 437 21.00 -7.37 -42.36
C ARG A 437 20.76 -7.63 -43.84
N PHE A 438 21.81 -7.70 -44.66
CA PHE A 438 21.69 -7.96 -46.11
C PHE A 438 21.23 -9.40 -46.39
N ARG A 439 21.60 -10.36 -45.53
CA ARG A 439 21.11 -11.74 -45.62
C ARG A 439 19.62 -11.80 -45.31
N LEU A 440 19.17 -11.09 -44.27
CA LEU A 440 17.78 -11.04 -43.86
C LEU A 440 16.91 -10.36 -44.90
N GLU A 441 17.35 -9.23 -45.46
CA GLU A 441 16.71 -8.56 -46.60
C GLU A 441 16.55 -9.51 -47.79
N LYS A 442 17.62 -10.20 -48.19
CA LYS A 442 17.56 -11.16 -49.31
C LYS A 442 16.63 -12.36 -49.04
N THR A 443 16.55 -12.81 -47.79
CA THR A 443 15.82 -14.04 -47.43
C THR A 443 14.34 -13.79 -47.12
N TYR A 444 14.02 -12.65 -46.50
CA TYR A 444 12.70 -12.37 -45.94
C TYR A 444 12.09 -11.03 -46.40
N GLY A 445 12.83 -10.23 -47.18
CA GLY A 445 12.38 -8.91 -47.66
C GLY A 445 12.63 -7.77 -46.66
N GLY A 446 12.09 -6.58 -46.97
CA GLY A 446 12.30 -5.35 -46.21
C GLY A 446 13.70 -4.75 -46.41
N LYS A 447 13.90 -3.48 -46.01
CA LYS A 447 15.21 -2.83 -46.14
C LYS A 447 16.16 -3.36 -45.08
N ALA A 448 17.43 -3.58 -45.44
CA ALA A 448 18.48 -4.00 -44.50
C ALA A 448 18.53 -3.16 -43.21
N GLU A 449 18.32 -1.85 -43.30
CA GLU A 449 18.38 -0.91 -42.18
C GLU A 449 17.21 -1.05 -41.20
N ASP A 450 16.10 -1.67 -41.61
CA ASP A 450 14.90 -1.81 -40.80
C ASP A 450 14.91 -3.03 -39.87
N TRP A 451 15.90 -3.91 -40.03
CA TRP A 451 15.99 -5.15 -39.27
C TRP A 451 16.60 -4.94 -37.87
N ASP A 452 15.98 -5.56 -36.88
CA ASP A 452 16.48 -5.63 -35.51
C ASP A 452 16.84 -7.06 -35.11
N LYS A 453 17.86 -7.19 -34.26
CA LYS A 453 18.13 -8.40 -33.49
C LYS A 453 17.79 -8.15 -32.04
N LYS A 454 16.89 -8.96 -31.49
CA LYS A 454 16.42 -8.85 -30.11
C LYS A 454 16.77 -10.08 -29.29
N VAL A 455 16.86 -9.88 -27.98
CA VAL A 455 17.01 -10.94 -26.98
C VAL A 455 16.03 -10.70 -25.84
N GLY A 456 15.57 -11.77 -25.22
CA GLY A 456 14.74 -11.76 -24.03
C GLY A 456 14.95 -13.01 -23.18
N LYS A 457 14.17 -13.14 -22.11
CA LYS A 457 14.18 -14.29 -21.20
C LYS A 457 12.81 -14.91 -21.10
N ILE A 458 12.76 -16.23 -21.08
CA ILE A 458 11.56 -17.01 -20.75
C ILE A 458 11.85 -17.74 -19.45
N GLN A 459 11.03 -17.47 -18.43
CA GLN A 459 11.15 -18.10 -17.12
C GLN A 459 9.84 -18.81 -16.78
N SER A 460 9.93 -20.12 -16.65
CA SER A 460 8.87 -21.00 -16.15
C SER A 460 9.17 -21.42 -14.71
N ASP A 461 8.24 -22.12 -14.06
CA ASP A 461 8.46 -22.66 -12.71
C ASP A 461 9.63 -23.67 -12.63
N LYS A 462 10.03 -24.25 -13.77
CA LYS A 462 11.09 -25.27 -13.82
C LYS A 462 12.38 -24.78 -14.47
N PHE A 463 12.30 -23.93 -15.49
CA PHE A 463 13.42 -23.61 -16.37
C PHE A 463 13.51 -22.13 -16.72
N ILE A 464 14.73 -21.67 -16.90
CA ILE A 464 15.08 -20.35 -17.44
C ILE A 464 15.73 -20.54 -18.80
N PHE A 465 15.24 -19.81 -19.80
CA PHE A 465 15.81 -19.75 -21.15
C PHE A 465 16.08 -18.31 -21.55
N ASP A 466 17.14 -18.10 -22.33
CA ASP A 466 17.30 -16.91 -23.15
C ASP A 466 16.73 -17.18 -24.54
N ILE A 467 15.97 -16.25 -25.07
CA ILE A 467 15.41 -16.29 -26.42
C ILE A 467 16.02 -15.17 -27.26
N HIS A 468 16.40 -15.47 -28.50
CA HIS A 468 16.89 -14.51 -29.47
C HIS A 468 16.05 -14.61 -30.73
N TRP A 469 15.79 -13.49 -31.41
CA TRP A 469 15.09 -13.48 -32.69
C TRP A 469 15.52 -12.27 -33.51
N TYR A 470 15.27 -12.33 -34.81
CA TYR A 470 15.30 -11.15 -35.68
C TYR A 470 13.88 -10.63 -35.85
N GLU A 471 13.74 -9.32 -35.98
CA GLU A 471 12.46 -8.64 -36.07
C GLU A 471 12.46 -7.65 -37.23
N LEU A 472 11.38 -7.67 -38.00
CA LEU A 472 11.06 -6.68 -39.03
C LEU A 472 9.58 -6.31 -38.85
N GLU A 473 9.29 -5.02 -38.70
CA GLU A 473 7.93 -4.49 -38.53
C GLU A 473 7.10 -5.23 -37.45
N GLY A 474 7.77 -5.60 -36.35
CA GLY A 474 7.16 -6.31 -35.23
C GLY A 474 6.93 -7.81 -35.47
N LYS A 475 7.31 -8.39 -36.61
CA LYS A 475 7.20 -9.83 -36.90
C LYS A 475 8.49 -10.58 -36.59
N GLN A 476 8.39 -11.74 -35.94
CA GLN A 476 9.53 -12.52 -35.47
C GLN A 476 10.03 -13.54 -36.50
N TYR A 477 11.36 -13.57 -36.68
CA TYR A 477 12.09 -14.44 -37.59
C TYR A 477 13.23 -15.16 -36.87
N GLU A 478 13.52 -16.39 -37.33
CA GLU A 478 14.60 -17.25 -36.84
C GLU A 478 14.76 -17.27 -35.31
N VAL A 479 13.67 -17.52 -34.59
CA VAL A 479 13.69 -17.64 -33.13
C VAL A 479 14.68 -18.72 -32.70
N LYS A 480 15.51 -18.42 -31.70
CA LYS A 480 16.49 -19.34 -31.11
C LYS A 480 16.39 -19.31 -29.59
N LEU A 481 16.49 -20.49 -28.97
CA LEU A 481 16.42 -20.65 -27.52
C LEU A 481 17.71 -21.24 -26.96
N LYS A 482 18.14 -20.71 -25.83
CA LYS A 482 19.31 -21.17 -25.08
C LYS A 482 18.89 -21.44 -23.63
N TYR A 483 19.00 -22.69 -23.20
CA TYR A 483 18.76 -23.07 -21.81
C TYR A 483 19.82 -22.43 -20.89
N ARG A 484 19.38 -21.84 -19.79
CA ARG A 484 20.25 -21.18 -18.80
C ARG A 484 20.37 -21.93 -17.49
N GLY A 485 19.33 -22.67 -17.09
CA GLY A 485 19.33 -23.43 -15.84
C GLY A 485 17.93 -23.73 -15.34
N ASP A 486 17.88 -24.47 -14.24
CA ASP A 486 16.64 -24.74 -13.51
C ASP A 486 16.27 -23.53 -12.65
N ASN A 487 14.97 -23.23 -12.55
CA ASN A 487 14.45 -22.16 -11.72
C ASN A 487 14.31 -22.68 -10.28
N LYS A 488 15.22 -22.28 -9.37
CA LYS A 488 15.28 -22.75 -7.97
C LYS A 488 14.47 -21.89 -6.98
#